data_AF-A0AA47EKF4-F1
#
_entry.id   AF-A0AA47EKF4-F1
#
_cell.length_a   1.000
_cell.length_b   1.000
_cell.length_c   1.000
_cell.angle_alpha   90.00
_cell.angle_beta   90.00
_cell.angle_gamma   90.00
#
_symmetry.space_group_name_H-M   'P 1'
#
loop_
_entity.id
_entity.type
_entity.pdbx_description
1 polymer ?
#
loop_
_entity_poly.entity_id
_entity_poly.type
_entity_poly.pdbx_seq_one_letter_code
_entity_poly.pdbx_strand_id
1 'polypeptide(L)'
;MYKVESIFLERTKSFVASTNLFNWKELRRVLVLWKFIEKETYSEYIKTAITNELNAIKFLALHVTTWSSAGEVCEYELQDDSYTKFISTAEFIKVIDSMRITEDFWTLDEKIIESTVAFVLATELSNVKKLIEIKDVKKRIGEWKNELTEQANC
;
A
#
# COMPACT_ATOMS: atom_id res chain seq x y z
N MET A 1 -6.04 26.36 -14.48
CA MET A 1 -6.69 25.04 -14.37
C MET A 1 -7.58 24.84 -15.58
N TYR A 2 -7.32 23.79 -16.35
CA TYR A 2 -8.09 23.48 -17.56
C TYR A 2 -9.46 22.90 -17.21
N LYS A 3 -10.47 23.09 -18.09
CA LYS A 3 -11.85 22.62 -17.86
C LYS A 3 -11.94 21.13 -17.50
N VAL A 4 -11.10 20.29 -18.11
CA VAL A 4 -11.05 18.85 -17.86
C VAL A 4 -10.52 18.54 -16.45
N GLU A 5 -9.50 19.26 -15.99
CA GLU A 5 -8.92 19.12 -14.64
C GLU A 5 -9.96 19.48 -13.57
N SER A 6 -10.73 20.56 -13.79
CA SER A 6 -11.83 20.96 -12.91
C SER A 6 -12.91 19.89 -12.80
N ILE A 7 -13.36 19.36 -13.94
CA ILE A 7 -14.38 18.31 -13.97
C ILE A 7 -13.87 17.04 -13.28
N PHE A 8 -12.60 16.68 -13.50
CA PHE A 8 -11.98 15.53 -12.85
C PHE A 8 -11.95 15.68 -11.32
N LEU A 9 -11.50 16.84 -10.82
CA LEU A 9 -11.43 17.08 -9.38
C LEU A 9 -12.80 17.12 -8.72
N GLU A 10 -13.76 17.80 -9.33
CA GLU A 10 -15.13 17.88 -8.82
C GLU A 10 -15.75 16.48 -8.69
N ARG A 11 -15.61 15.65 -9.74
CA ARG A 11 -16.11 14.27 -9.72
C ARG A 11 -15.37 13.41 -8.71
N THR A 12 -14.05 13.56 -8.60
CA THR A 12 -13.25 12.81 -7.63
C THR A 12 -13.67 13.17 -6.20
N LYS A 13 -13.81 14.46 -5.88
CA LYS A 13 -14.29 14.94 -4.57
C LYS A 13 -15.69 14.43 -4.24
N SER A 14 -16.62 14.48 -5.21
CA SER A 14 -17.96 13.92 -5.04
C SER A 14 -17.95 12.41 -4.83
N PHE A 15 -17.07 11.68 -5.50
CA PHE A 15 -16.96 10.23 -5.38
C PHE A 15 -16.43 9.83 -4.00
N VAL A 16 -15.34 10.45 -3.54
CA VAL A 16 -14.73 10.11 -2.25
C VAL A 16 -15.56 10.53 -1.04
N ALA A 17 -16.53 11.43 -1.22
CA ALA A 17 -17.48 11.81 -0.18
C ALA A 17 -18.44 10.68 0.21
N SER A 18 -18.65 9.69 -0.66
CA SER A 18 -19.60 8.57 -0.44
C SER A 18 -18.98 7.19 -0.63
N THR A 19 -17.79 7.11 -1.21
CA THR A 19 -17.14 5.86 -1.57
C THR A 19 -15.69 5.85 -1.10
N ASN A 20 -15.25 4.74 -0.49
CA ASN A 20 -13.83 4.57 -0.17
C ASN A 20 -13.02 4.34 -1.47
N LEU A 21 -12.21 5.33 -1.85
CA LEU A 21 -11.38 5.26 -3.07
C LEU A 21 -10.40 4.08 -3.05
N PHE A 22 -9.93 3.65 -1.87
CA PHE A 22 -8.98 2.54 -1.74
C PHE A 22 -9.59 1.18 -2.10
N ASN A 23 -10.90 1.08 -2.25
CA ASN A 23 -11.56 -0.12 -2.76
C ASN A 23 -11.69 -0.10 -4.29
N TRP A 24 -11.20 0.93 -4.97
CA TRP A 24 -11.36 1.10 -6.40
C TRP A 24 -10.19 0.54 -7.20
N LYS A 25 -10.49 -0.18 -8.29
CA LYS A 25 -9.48 -0.86 -9.13
C LYS A 25 -8.46 0.10 -9.74
N GLU A 26 -8.87 1.31 -10.09
CA GLU A 26 -8.02 2.32 -10.73
C GLU A 26 -7.45 3.35 -9.73
N LEU A 27 -7.40 3.01 -8.44
CA LEU A 27 -6.90 3.85 -7.35
C LEU A 27 -5.63 4.63 -7.73
N ARG A 28 -4.59 3.92 -8.22
CA ARG A 28 -3.29 4.53 -8.55
C ARG A 28 -3.44 5.66 -9.57
N ARG A 29 -4.27 5.49 -10.61
CA ARG A 29 -4.45 6.52 -11.65
C ARG A 29 -5.12 7.77 -11.09
N VAL A 30 -6.17 7.60 -10.26
CA VAL A 30 -6.87 8.73 -9.63
C VAL A 30 -5.92 9.50 -8.74
N LEU A 31 -5.19 8.80 -7.88
CA LEU A 31 -4.27 9.44 -6.94
C LEU A 31 -3.15 10.20 -7.65
N VAL A 32 -2.57 9.63 -8.71
CA VAL A 32 -1.53 10.31 -9.51
C VAL A 32 -2.08 11.58 -10.17
N LEU A 33 -3.23 11.51 -10.82
CA LEU A 33 -3.85 12.66 -11.47
C LEU A 33 -4.24 13.73 -10.45
N TRP A 34 -4.88 13.34 -9.34
CA TRP A 34 -5.29 14.28 -8.30
C TRP A 34 -4.07 14.97 -7.69
N LYS A 35 -3.02 14.23 -7.31
CA LYS A 35 -1.77 14.80 -6.79
C LYS A 35 -1.14 15.81 -7.75
N PHE A 36 -1.23 15.56 -9.05
CA PHE A 36 -0.70 16.46 -10.08
C PHE A 36 -1.54 17.74 -10.24
N ILE A 37 -2.87 17.62 -10.20
CA ILE A 37 -3.78 18.76 -10.42
C ILE A 37 -3.89 19.66 -9.18
N GLU A 38 -4.09 19.07 -7.99
CA GLU A 38 -4.29 19.81 -6.73
C GLU A 38 -3.71 19.00 -5.56
N LYS A 39 -2.43 19.27 -5.27
CA LYS A 39 -1.63 18.50 -4.31
C LYS A 39 -2.14 18.66 -2.88
N GLU A 40 -2.68 19.82 -2.52
CA GLU A 40 -3.15 20.15 -1.19
C GLU A 40 -4.34 19.26 -0.80
N THR A 41 -5.39 19.25 -1.61
CA THR A 41 -6.59 18.45 -1.33
C THR A 41 -6.34 16.95 -1.48
N TYR A 42 -5.44 16.55 -2.39
CA TYR A 42 -4.91 15.18 -2.42
C TYR A 42 -4.26 14.81 -1.08
N SER A 43 -3.40 15.68 -0.54
CA SER A 43 -2.66 15.40 0.68
C SER A 43 -3.58 15.32 1.90
N GLU A 44 -4.57 16.21 1.99
CA GLU A 44 -5.61 16.17 3.02
C GLU A 44 -6.43 14.88 2.97
N TYR A 45 -6.82 14.48 1.75
CA TYR A 45 -7.55 13.23 1.54
C TYR A 45 -6.73 12.01 2.01
N ILE A 46 -5.46 11.90 1.58
CA ILE A 46 -4.61 10.76 1.97
C ILE A 46 -4.43 10.71 3.48
N LYS A 47 -4.10 11.83 4.15
CA LYS A 47 -3.93 11.87 5.61
C LYS A 47 -5.18 11.38 6.34
N THR A 48 -6.35 11.74 5.86
CA THR A 48 -7.62 11.30 6.45
C THR A 48 -7.88 9.82 6.15
N ALA A 49 -7.71 9.40 4.90
CA ALA A 49 -8.06 8.05 4.46
C ALA A 49 -7.20 6.95 5.08
N ILE A 50 -5.90 7.21 5.32
CA ILE A 50 -4.97 6.25 5.93
C ILE A 50 -5.10 6.15 7.46
N THR A 51 -5.99 6.92 8.09
CA THR A 51 -6.37 6.67 9.49
C THR A 51 -7.07 5.32 9.65
N ASN A 52 -7.67 4.80 8.58
CA ASN A 52 -8.10 3.42 8.48
C ASN A 52 -6.90 2.52 8.13
N GLU A 53 -6.63 1.51 8.96
CA GLU A 53 -5.46 0.64 8.85
C GLU A 53 -5.39 -0.15 7.54
N LEU A 54 -6.53 -0.66 7.03
CA LEU A 54 -6.57 -1.33 5.72
C LEU A 54 -6.25 -0.37 4.57
N ASN A 55 -6.76 0.86 4.62
CA ASN A 55 -6.42 1.88 3.62
C ASN A 55 -4.94 2.24 3.69
N ALA A 56 -4.34 2.29 4.89
CA ALA A 56 -2.92 2.51 5.05
C ALA A 56 -2.11 1.40 4.36
N ILE A 57 -2.45 0.12 4.57
CA ILE A 57 -1.81 -1.01 3.89
C ILE A 57 -1.92 -0.88 2.36
N LYS A 58 -3.13 -0.57 1.86
CA LYS A 58 -3.36 -0.37 0.42
C LYS A 58 -2.57 0.81 -0.14
N PHE A 59 -2.43 1.90 0.63
CA PHE A 59 -1.62 3.05 0.28
C PHE A 59 -0.14 2.67 0.18
N LEU A 60 0.38 1.91 1.14
CA LEU A 60 1.75 1.43 1.15
C LEU A 60 2.08 0.55 -0.05
N ALA A 61 1.17 -0.34 -0.45
CA ALA A 61 1.35 -1.16 -1.64
C ALA A 61 1.51 -0.32 -2.92
N LEU A 62 1.07 0.94 -2.94
CA LEU A 62 1.33 1.85 -4.08
C LEU A 62 2.77 2.33 -4.15
N HIS A 63 3.55 2.24 -3.08
CA HIS A 63 4.95 2.65 -3.02
C HIS A 63 5.93 1.50 -3.30
N VAL A 64 5.42 0.28 -3.40
CA VAL A 64 6.20 -0.89 -3.79
C VAL A 64 5.95 -1.18 -5.27
N THR A 65 7.04 -1.22 -6.04
CA THR A 65 7.00 -1.60 -7.46
C THR A 65 7.22 -3.10 -7.60
N THR A 66 6.48 -3.70 -8.52
CA THR A 66 6.61 -5.11 -8.91
C THR A 66 7.46 -5.19 -10.17
N TRP A 67 8.52 -5.99 -10.13
CA TRP A 67 9.36 -6.31 -11.27
C TRP A 67 9.03 -7.73 -11.75
N SER A 68 8.86 -7.86 -13.06
CA SER A 68 8.46 -9.11 -13.69
C SER A 68 9.39 -9.47 -14.84
N SER A 69 9.68 -10.76 -14.97
CA SER A 69 10.40 -11.34 -16.10
C SER A 69 9.56 -12.46 -16.70
N ALA A 70 9.47 -12.52 -18.04
CA ALA A 70 8.67 -13.53 -18.76
C ALA A 70 7.20 -13.66 -18.29
N GLY A 71 6.61 -12.59 -17.75
CA GLY A 71 5.23 -12.58 -17.27
C GLY A 71 5.05 -13.02 -15.80
N GLU A 72 6.14 -13.40 -15.12
CA GLU A 72 6.13 -13.79 -13.71
C GLU A 72 6.76 -12.70 -12.84
N VAL A 73 6.23 -12.50 -11.64
CA VAL A 73 6.82 -11.59 -10.66
C VAL A 73 8.10 -12.21 -10.11
N CYS A 74 9.21 -11.49 -10.21
CA CYS A 74 10.50 -11.94 -9.71
C CYS A 74 10.95 -11.16 -8.48
N GLU A 75 10.68 -9.85 -8.45
CA GLU A 75 11.21 -8.96 -7.42
C GLU A 75 10.23 -7.84 -7.08
N TYR A 76 10.42 -7.27 -5.90
CA TYR A 76 9.72 -6.11 -5.40
C TYR A 76 10.73 -5.03 -5.02
N GLU A 77 10.39 -3.77 -5.25
CA GLU A 77 11.27 -2.64 -4.93
C GLU A 77 10.50 -1.54 -4.20
N LEU A 78 10.99 -1.13 -3.03
CA LEU A 78 10.52 0.10 -2.40
C LEU A 78 11.19 1.30 -3.09
N GLN A 79 10.44 2.00 -3.95
CA GLN A 79 11.02 3.00 -4.87
C GLN A 79 11.57 4.24 -4.19
N ASP A 80 10.84 4.75 -3.20
CA ASP A 80 11.20 5.96 -2.47
C ASP A 80 10.55 5.98 -1.09
N ASP A 81 11.00 6.94 -0.27
CA ASP A 81 10.45 7.19 1.05
C ASP A 81 9.38 8.31 1.01
N SER A 82 8.75 8.58 -0.13
CA SER A 82 7.79 9.70 -0.26
C SER A 82 6.49 9.49 0.53
N TYR A 83 6.18 8.25 0.89
CA TYR A 83 5.10 7.90 1.82
C TYR A 83 5.29 8.51 3.20
N THR A 84 6.54 8.79 3.61
CA THR A 84 6.87 9.39 4.93
C THR A 84 6.31 10.79 5.14
N LYS A 85 5.82 11.43 4.07
CA LYS A 85 5.07 12.70 4.14
C LYS A 85 3.69 12.56 4.80
N PHE A 86 3.18 11.33 4.89
CA PHE A 86 1.83 11.04 5.38
C PHE A 86 1.84 10.21 6.67
N ILE A 87 2.79 9.28 6.80
CA ILE A 87 2.91 8.36 7.93
C ILE A 87 4.35 7.86 8.01
N SER A 88 4.90 7.77 9.22
CA SER A 88 6.29 7.30 9.39
C SER A 88 6.43 5.81 9.11
N THR A 89 7.63 5.35 8.74
CA THR A 89 7.92 3.92 8.56
C THR A 89 7.59 3.12 9.82
N ALA A 90 7.93 3.64 11.02
CA ALA A 90 7.66 2.96 12.28
C ALA A 90 6.16 2.82 12.57
N GLU A 91 5.36 3.84 12.29
CA GLU A 91 3.90 3.75 12.41
C GLU A 91 3.33 2.76 11.40
N PHE A 92 3.87 2.73 10.18
CA PHE A 92 3.46 1.76 9.17
C PHE A 92 3.70 0.32 9.60
N ILE A 93 4.88 0.03 10.15
CA ILE A 93 5.20 -1.31 10.66
C ILE A 93 4.23 -1.70 11.77
N LYS A 94 3.90 -0.78 12.69
CA LYS A 94 2.89 -1.05 13.74
C LYS A 94 1.52 -1.40 13.16
N VAL A 95 1.06 -0.68 12.12
CA VAL A 95 -0.20 -0.98 11.43
C VAL A 95 -0.13 -2.35 10.74
N ILE A 96 0.99 -2.71 10.14
CA ILE A 96 1.17 -4.03 9.52
C ILE A 96 1.12 -5.13 10.58
N ASP A 97 1.82 -4.94 11.70
CA ASP A 97 1.85 -5.91 12.79
C ASP A 97 0.48 -6.10 13.46
N SER A 98 -0.32 -5.04 13.61
CA SER A 98 -1.69 -5.15 14.13
C SER A 98 -2.62 -5.84 13.14
N MET A 99 -2.49 -5.52 11.85
CA MET A 99 -3.40 -6.02 10.83
C MET A 99 -3.09 -7.43 10.36
N ARG A 100 -1.82 -7.84 10.28
CA ARG A 100 -1.43 -9.16 9.75
C ARG A 100 -1.98 -10.34 10.54
N ILE A 101 -2.42 -10.10 11.78
CA ILE A 101 -3.06 -11.12 12.62
C ILE A 101 -4.60 -11.16 12.48
N THR A 102 -5.19 -10.30 11.65
CA THR A 102 -6.64 -10.20 11.42
C THR A 102 -7.05 -10.90 10.13
N GLU A 103 -8.29 -11.39 10.07
CA GLU A 103 -8.85 -11.99 8.85
C GLU A 103 -8.90 -10.98 7.70
N ASP A 104 -9.29 -9.74 7.97
CA ASP A 104 -9.41 -8.67 6.98
C ASP A 104 -8.14 -8.50 6.13
N PHE A 105 -6.96 -8.59 6.75
CA PHE A 105 -5.68 -8.51 6.04
C PHE A 105 -5.52 -9.63 5.01
N TRP A 106 -5.91 -10.86 5.35
CA TRP A 106 -5.77 -12.02 4.48
C TRP A 106 -6.83 -12.12 3.39
N THR A 107 -7.89 -11.29 3.47
CA THR A 107 -8.86 -11.13 2.37
C THR A 107 -8.40 -10.14 1.30
N LEU A 108 -7.29 -9.43 1.51
CA LEU A 108 -6.72 -8.51 0.52
C LEU A 108 -6.22 -9.26 -0.72
N ASP A 109 -6.15 -8.54 -1.85
CA ASP A 109 -5.53 -9.05 -3.07
C ASP A 109 -4.10 -9.53 -2.77
N GLU A 110 -3.71 -10.69 -3.33
CA GLU A 110 -2.40 -11.31 -3.09
C GLU A 110 -1.24 -10.34 -3.35
N LYS A 111 -1.35 -9.52 -4.40
CA LYS A 111 -0.37 -8.48 -4.71
C LYS A 111 -0.18 -7.46 -3.59
N ILE A 112 -1.25 -7.09 -2.88
CA ILE A 112 -1.20 -6.14 -1.76
C ILE A 112 -0.48 -6.79 -0.58
N ILE A 113 -0.80 -8.05 -0.29
CA ILE A 113 -0.14 -8.81 0.78
C ILE A 113 1.37 -8.95 0.48
N GLU A 114 1.72 -9.36 -0.74
CA GLU A 114 3.11 -9.48 -1.18
C GLU A 114 3.86 -8.16 -1.12
N SER A 115 3.25 -7.07 -1.58
CA SER A 115 3.84 -5.73 -1.52
C SER A 115 4.06 -5.27 -0.07
N THR A 116 3.14 -5.61 0.83
CA THR A 116 3.25 -5.30 2.26
C THR A 116 4.43 -6.04 2.89
N VAL A 117 4.58 -7.32 2.59
CA VAL A 117 5.70 -8.13 3.07
C VAL A 117 7.03 -7.65 2.50
N ALA A 118 7.07 -7.34 1.19
CA ALA A 118 8.25 -6.79 0.56
C ALA A 118 8.67 -5.45 1.20
N PHE A 119 7.70 -4.60 1.57
CA PHE A 119 8.01 -3.38 2.32
C PHE A 119 8.68 -3.67 3.66
N VAL A 120 8.14 -4.60 4.46
CA VAL A 120 8.72 -4.96 5.76
C VAL A 120 10.16 -5.44 5.57
N LEU A 121 10.38 -6.39 4.67
CA LEU A 121 11.72 -6.89 4.34
C LEU A 121 12.66 -5.77 3.87
N ALA A 122 12.17 -4.85 3.04
CA ALA A 122 12.93 -3.69 2.58
C ALA A 122 13.34 -2.73 3.71
N THR A 123 12.53 -2.60 4.76
CA THR A 123 12.85 -1.76 5.93
C THR A 123 13.84 -2.42 6.90
N GLU A 124 13.97 -3.75 6.85
CA GLU A 124 14.96 -4.52 7.63
C GLU A 124 16.36 -4.44 6.99
N LEU A 125 16.46 -4.16 5.69
CA LEU A 125 17.72 -4.06 4.98
C LEU A 125 18.42 -2.72 5.24
N SER A 126 19.73 -2.77 5.51
CA SER A 126 20.61 -1.60 5.59
C SER A 126 21.03 -1.03 4.22
N ASN A 127 20.56 -1.63 3.12
CA ASN A 127 21.11 -1.41 1.78
C ASN A 127 20.44 -0.25 1.03
N VAL A 128 21.20 0.40 0.16
CA VAL A 128 20.73 1.52 -0.69
C VAL A 128 19.69 1.06 -1.73
N LYS A 129 19.75 -0.19 -2.19
CA LYS A 129 18.74 -0.79 -3.07
C LYS A 129 17.83 -1.71 -2.25
N LYS A 130 16.59 -1.27 -2.05
CA LYS A 130 15.54 -1.99 -1.33
C LYS A 130 14.81 -2.97 -2.28
N LEU A 131 15.57 -3.85 -2.92
CA LEU A 131 15.08 -4.86 -3.86
C LEU A 131 14.95 -6.21 -3.14
N ILE A 132 13.77 -6.82 -3.22
CA ILE A 132 13.39 -8.03 -2.48
C ILE A 132 12.95 -9.10 -3.48
N GLU A 133 13.55 -10.29 -3.40
CA GLU A 133 13.17 -11.41 -4.26
C GLU A 133 11.81 -12.00 -3.84
N ILE A 134 11.03 -12.46 -4.82
CA ILE A 134 9.72 -13.09 -4.58
C ILE A 134 9.81 -14.29 -3.62
N LYS A 135 10.93 -15.03 -3.66
CA LYS A 135 11.14 -16.20 -2.78
C LYS A 135 11.15 -15.81 -1.30
N ASP A 136 11.74 -14.66 -0.97
CA ASP A 136 11.83 -14.16 0.40
C ASP A 136 10.48 -13.63 0.87
N VAL A 137 9.74 -12.97 -0.03
CA VAL A 137 8.35 -12.56 0.21
C VAL A 137 7.47 -13.77 0.52
N LYS A 138 7.50 -14.79 -0.33
CA LYS A 138 6.69 -16.01 -0.13
C LYS A 138 7.06 -16.75 1.15
N LYS A 139 8.35 -16.81 1.48
CA LYS A 139 8.83 -17.39 2.74
C LYS A 139 8.25 -16.64 3.94
N ARG A 140 8.36 -15.31 3.98
CA ARG A 140 7.85 -14.47 5.08
C ARG A 140 6.32 -14.54 5.20
N ILE A 141 5.59 -14.62 4.09
CA ILE A 141 4.13 -14.88 4.11
C ILE A 141 3.83 -16.22 4.79
N GLY A 142 4.61 -17.27 4.49
CA GLY A 142 4.47 -18.58 5.12
C GLY A 142 4.70 -18.52 6.64
N GLU A 143 5.75 -17.82 7.07
CA GLU A 143 6.04 -17.58 8.49
C GLU A 143 4.85 -16.90 9.20
N TRP A 144 4.32 -15.82 8.64
CA TRP A 144 3.17 -15.11 9.21
C TRP A 144 1.89 -15.96 9.30
N LYS A 145 1.64 -16.83 8.31
CA LYS A 145 0.49 -17.75 8.34
C LYS A 145 0.63 -18.84 9.41
N ASN A 146 1.85 -19.29 9.67
CA ASN A 146 2.09 -20.28 10.73
C ASN A 146 1.86 -19.67 12.12
N GLU A 147 2.34 -18.43 12.35
CA GLU A 147 2.13 -17.70 13.62
C GLU A 147 0.63 -17.56 13.95
N LEU A 148 -0.20 -17.25 12.96
CA LEU A 148 -1.67 -17.19 13.10
C LEU A 148 -2.29 -18.53 13.52
N THR A 149 -1.81 -19.61 12.92
CA THR A 149 -2.33 -20.95 13.19
C THR A 149 -1.93 -21.41 14.60
N GLU A 150 -0.73 -21.07 15.06
CA GLU A 150 -0.27 -21.34 16.42
C GLU A 150 -1.06 -20.54 17.47
N GLN A 151 -1.39 -19.28 17.17
CA GLN A 151 -2.21 -18.43 18.04
C GLN A 151 -3.67 -18.87 18.11
N ALA A 152 -4.24 -19.42 17.03
CA ALA A 152 -5.60 -19.93 17.00
C ALA A 152 -5.78 -21.29 17.74
N ASN A 153 -4.67 -22.00 18.00
CA ASN A 153 -4.66 -23.30 18.69
C ASN A 153 -4.29 -23.21 20.18
N CYS A 154 -4.11 -22.00 20.72
CA CYS A 154 -3.92 -21.72 22.15
C CYS A 154 -5.21 -21.18 22.78
#